data_AF-A0A1G5W2R9-F1
#
_entry.id   AF-A0A1G5W2R9-F1
#
_cell.length_a   1.000
_cell.length_b   1.000
_cell.length_c   1.000
_cell.angle_alpha   90.00
_cell.angle_beta   90.00
_cell.angle_gamma   90.00
#
_symmetry.space_group_name_H-M   'P 1'
#
loop_
_entity.id
_entity.type
_entity.pdbx_description
1 polymer ?
#
loop_
_entity_poly.entity_id
_entity_poly.type
_entity_poly.pdbx_seq_one_letter_code
_entity_poly.pdbx_strand_id
1 'polypeptide(L)'
;MNYNPEELIPIVAEITDLYTRGESTSVTYEAAQHFMAAVLYCIHEAEMMKDNGLVSCDSLDVRSLYEAGFKEVIDKVERAKEKYRDLLSSFSSYGNRNLSDTVLKAIPGFFKLYSPRFSPQDTIITMDYPVTDPVEGKTGIDAIEEYIDKIAEEQRFLAEYPPGYVEKMLRAYTPDYKDHFFNISEIINVMVLRLL
;
A
#
# COMPACT_ATOMS: atom_id res chain seq x y z
N MET A 1 6.64 -16.17 -13.65
CA MET A 1 7.42 -17.31 -14.20
C MET A 1 8.37 -17.88 -13.13
N ASN A 2 8.98 -19.05 -13.33
CA ASN A 2 10.11 -19.50 -12.49
C ASN A 2 11.42 -19.02 -13.12
N TYR A 3 12.00 -17.96 -12.59
CA TYR A 3 13.31 -17.46 -13.02
C TYR A 3 14.42 -18.39 -12.51
N ASN A 4 15.48 -18.57 -13.31
CA ASN A 4 16.65 -19.30 -12.83
C ASN A 4 17.33 -18.46 -11.73
N PRO A 5 17.53 -18.99 -10.50
CA PRO A 5 18.22 -18.27 -9.44
C PRO A 5 19.57 -17.68 -9.87
N GLU A 6 20.27 -18.31 -10.81
CA GLU A 6 21.55 -17.85 -11.35
C GLU A 6 21.45 -16.48 -12.06
N GLU A 7 20.30 -16.13 -12.62
CA GLU A 7 20.07 -14.85 -13.30
C GLU A 7 19.76 -13.72 -12.29
N LEU A 8 19.24 -14.08 -11.11
CA LEU A 8 18.84 -13.13 -10.07
C LEU A 8 19.99 -12.83 -9.09
N ILE A 9 20.89 -13.80 -8.87
CA ILE A 9 22.04 -13.67 -7.94
C ILE A 9 22.88 -12.40 -8.21
N PRO A 10 23.24 -12.04 -9.46
CA PRO A 10 24.00 -10.83 -9.72
C PRO A 10 23.29 -9.55 -9.26
N ILE A 11 21.96 -9.49 -9.40
CA ILE A 11 21.15 -8.34 -8.98
C ILE A 11 21.08 -8.27 -7.45
N VAL A 12 20.88 -9.42 -6.80
CA VAL A 12 20.88 -9.51 -5.33
C VAL A 12 22.24 -9.12 -4.74
N ALA A 13 23.34 -9.50 -5.39
CA ALA A 13 24.69 -9.10 -4.98
C ALA A 13 24.86 -7.57 -5.05
N GLU A 14 24.38 -6.93 -6.12
CA GLU A 14 24.42 -5.46 -6.24
C GLU A 14 23.62 -4.77 -5.13
N ILE A 15 22.40 -5.24 -4.84
CA ILE A 15 21.58 -4.71 -3.74
C ILE A 15 22.30 -4.89 -2.40
N THR A 16 22.96 -6.04 -2.21
CA THR A 16 23.75 -6.34 -1.02
C THR A 16 24.91 -5.38 -0.84
N ASP A 17 25.70 -5.14 -1.89
CA ASP A 17 26.83 -4.22 -1.87
C ASP A 17 26.37 -2.79 -1.57
N LEU A 18 25.23 -2.38 -2.14
CA LEU A 18 24.60 -1.09 -1.85
C LEU A 18 24.15 -0.98 -0.39
N TYR A 19 23.62 -2.07 0.18
CA TYR A 19 23.16 -2.10 1.56
C TYR A 19 24.31 -2.05 2.57
N THR A 20 25.38 -2.81 2.33
CA THR A 20 26.57 -2.83 3.20
C THR A 20 27.51 -1.64 2.96
N ARG A 21 27.21 -0.78 1.98
CA ARG A 21 28.11 0.28 1.48
C ARG A 21 29.48 -0.26 1.06
N GLY A 22 29.55 -1.53 0.68
CA GLY A 22 30.80 -2.22 0.37
C GLY A 22 31.70 -2.51 1.58
N GLU A 23 31.23 -2.30 2.82
CA GLU A 23 32.03 -2.54 4.04
C GLU A 23 32.02 -4.01 4.48
N SER A 24 31.13 -4.83 3.91
CA SER A 24 31.06 -6.27 4.16
C SER A 24 30.77 -7.02 2.88
N THR A 25 31.50 -8.12 2.65
CA THR A 25 31.33 -9.05 1.53
C THR A 25 30.35 -10.18 1.83
N SER A 26 29.79 -10.22 3.05
CA SER A 26 28.81 -11.22 3.45
C SER A 26 27.63 -10.60 4.19
N VAL A 27 26.44 -11.10 3.89
CA VAL A 27 25.20 -10.84 4.64
C VAL A 27 24.63 -12.14 5.17
N THR A 28 23.70 -12.05 6.12
CA THR A 28 23.03 -13.25 6.62
C THR A 28 22.16 -13.87 5.54
N TYR A 29 21.82 -15.15 5.71
CA TYR A 29 20.94 -15.85 4.78
C TYR A 29 19.57 -15.17 4.66
N GLU A 30 19.04 -14.69 5.78
CA GLU A 30 17.78 -13.97 5.87
C GLU A 30 17.83 -12.67 5.05
N ALA A 31 18.93 -11.91 5.13
CA ALA A 31 19.11 -10.70 4.35
C ALA A 31 19.20 -11.00 2.84
N ALA A 32 19.90 -12.07 2.44
CA ALA A 32 19.96 -12.48 1.04
C ALA A 32 18.59 -12.92 0.51
N GLN A 33 17.80 -13.67 1.29
CA GLN A 33 16.42 -14.02 0.94
C GLN A 33 15.52 -12.79 0.84
N HIS A 34 15.71 -11.82 1.73
CA HIS A 34 14.95 -10.57 1.72
C HIS A 34 15.23 -9.74 0.46
N PHE A 35 16.49 -9.62 0.04
CA PHE A 35 16.84 -8.95 -1.21
C PHE A 35 16.38 -9.74 -2.44
N MET A 36 16.37 -11.07 -2.38
CA MET A 36 15.76 -11.88 -3.44
C MET A 36 14.26 -11.57 -3.58
N ALA A 37 13.53 -11.47 -2.46
CA ALA A 37 12.12 -11.08 -2.48
C ALA A 37 11.93 -9.66 -3.04
N ALA A 38 12.85 -8.74 -2.75
CA ALA A 38 12.84 -7.39 -3.32
C ALA A 38 12.98 -7.39 -4.85
N VAL A 39 13.92 -8.19 -5.38
CA VAL A 39 14.11 -8.33 -6.84
C VAL A 39 12.88 -8.93 -7.50
N LEU A 40 12.32 -9.99 -6.91
CA LEU A 40 11.12 -10.66 -7.44
C LEU A 40 9.90 -9.74 -7.42
N TYR A 41 9.74 -8.91 -6.38
CA TYR A 41 8.68 -7.89 -6.33
C TYR A 41 8.78 -6.94 -7.52
N CYS A 42 9.96 -6.34 -7.75
CA CYS A 42 10.15 -5.45 -8.89
C CYS A 42 9.88 -6.17 -10.23
N ILE A 43 10.38 -7.38 -10.42
CA ILE A 43 10.12 -8.12 -11.66
C ILE A 43 8.62 -8.36 -11.87
N HIS A 44 7.88 -8.70 -10.81
CA HIS A 44 6.43 -8.85 -10.87
C HIS A 44 5.74 -7.56 -11.32
N GLU A 45 6.18 -6.40 -10.86
CA GLU A 45 5.66 -5.11 -11.31
C GLU A 45 5.82 -4.91 -12.83
N ALA A 46 6.99 -5.25 -13.37
CA ALA A 46 7.22 -5.18 -14.81
C ALA A 46 6.33 -6.17 -15.59
N GLU A 47 6.11 -7.37 -15.07
CA GLU A 47 5.19 -8.36 -15.66
C GLU A 47 3.75 -7.82 -15.70
N MET A 48 3.27 -7.22 -14.60
CA MET A 48 1.95 -6.62 -14.53
C MET A 48 1.77 -5.45 -15.51
N MET A 49 2.81 -4.63 -15.71
CA MET A 49 2.78 -3.60 -16.74
C MET A 49 2.64 -4.19 -18.16
N LYS A 50 3.29 -5.32 -18.44
CA LYS A 50 3.21 -6.01 -19.72
C LYS A 50 1.80 -6.56 -19.96
N ASP A 51 1.21 -7.21 -18.97
CA ASP A 51 -0.14 -7.79 -19.07
C ASP A 51 -1.20 -6.70 -19.30
N ASN A 52 -0.98 -5.50 -18.74
CA ASN A 52 -1.83 -4.33 -18.95
C ASN A 52 -1.54 -3.59 -20.28
N GLY A 53 -0.63 -4.11 -21.13
CA GLY A 53 -0.27 -3.50 -22.41
C GLY A 53 0.53 -2.20 -22.31
N LEU A 54 1.05 -1.87 -21.12
CA LEU A 54 1.80 -0.64 -20.86
C LEU A 54 3.26 -0.72 -21.35
N VAL A 55 3.76 -1.92 -21.64
CA VAL A 55 5.09 -2.13 -22.24
C VAL A 55 5.04 -3.25 -23.29
N SER A 56 5.63 -3.01 -24.46
CA SER A 56 5.87 -4.04 -25.48
C SER A 56 7.23 -4.69 -25.23
N CYS A 57 7.22 -5.93 -24.74
CA CYS A 57 8.43 -6.66 -24.35
C CYS A 57 8.43 -8.07 -24.91
N ASP A 58 8.71 -8.19 -26.20
CA ASP A 58 9.30 -9.42 -26.72
C ASP A 58 10.80 -9.37 -26.36
N SER A 59 11.25 -10.34 -25.54
CA SER A 59 12.64 -10.58 -25.13
C SER A 59 13.36 -9.55 -24.23
N LEU A 60 12.77 -9.09 -23.12
CA LEU A 60 13.58 -8.46 -22.06
C LEU A 60 14.29 -9.53 -21.22
N ASP A 61 15.59 -9.32 -20.97
CA ASP A 61 16.32 -10.09 -19.97
C ASP A 61 15.89 -9.73 -18.54
N VAL A 62 16.25 -10.58 -17.57
CA VAL A 62 15.89 -10.44 -16.15
C VAL A 62 16.33 -9.10 -15.55
N ARG A 63 17.48 -8.59 -16.00
CA ARG A 63 18.01 -7.30 -15.53
C ARG A 63 17.12 -6.14 -15.96
N SER A 64 16.70 -6.15 -17.22
CA SER A 64 15.81 -5.14 -17.79
C SER A 64 14.43 -5.19 -17.15
N LEU A 65 13.91 -6.39 -16.85
CA LEU A 65 12.66 -6.56 -16.11
C LEU A 65 12.75 -5.97 -14.70
N TYR A 66 13.82 -6.28 -13.97
CA TYR A 66 14.05 -5.71 -12.65
C TYR A 66 14.13 -4.18 -12.68
N GLU A 67 14.82 -3.59 -13.65
CA GLU A 67 14.94 -2.12 -13.77
C GLU A 67 13.62 -1.44 -14.11
N ALA A 68 12.87 -1.98 -15.07
CA ALA A 68 11.54 -1.49 -15.41
C ALA A 68 10.60 -1.58 -14.21
N GLY A 69 10.65 -2.72 -13.50
CA GLY A 69 9.91 -2.97 -12.29
C GLY A 69 10.23 -2.03 -11.14
N PHE A 70 11.52 -1.84 -10.87
CA PHE A 70 11.99 -0.91 -9.84
C PHE A 70 11.54 0.52 -10.14
N LYS A 71 11.60 0.93 -11.41
CA LYS A 71 11.05 2.22 -11.85
C LYS A 71 9.55 2.32 -11.58
N GLU A 72 8.78 1.27 -11.89
CA GLU A 72 7.34 1.25 -11.62
C GLU A 72 7.02 1.33 -10.13
N VAL A 73 7.79 0.66 -9.26
CA VAL A 73 7.64 0.81 -7.79
C VAL A 73 7.82 2.27 -7.38
N ILE A 74 8.82 2.97 -7.92
CA ILE A 74 9.04 4.40 -7.63
C ILE A 74 7.86 5.24 -8.14
N ASP A 75 7.40 4.98 -9.36
CA ASP A 75 6.30 5.72 -9.96
C ASP A 75 4.98 5.46 -9.18
N LYS A 76 4.73 4.24 -8.67
CA LYS A 76 3.64 3.90 -7.74
C LYS A 76 3.72 4.66 -6.42
N VAL A 77 4.92 4.79 -5.85
CA VAL A 77 5.10 5.55 -4.61
C VAL A 77 4.69 7.01 -4.79
N GLU A 78 5.08 7.63 -5.90
CA GLU A 78 4.69 9.02 -6.17
C GLU A 78 3.19 9.15 -6.44
N ARG A 79 2.59 8.23 -7.21
CA ARG A 79 1.12 8.20 -7.42
C ARG A 79 0.35 8.01 -6.10
N ALA A 80 0.79 7.12 -5.23
CA ALA A 80 0.17 6.90 -3.93
C ALA A 80 0.28 8.15 -3.03
N LYS A 81 1.40 8.88 -3.07
CA LYS A 81 1.56 10.16 -2.34
C LYS A 81 0.63 11.24 -2.88
N GLU A 82 0.40 11.30 -4.19
CA GLU A 82 -0.55 12.21 -4.81
C GLU A 82 -1.97 11.89 -4.36
N LYS A 83 -2.41 10.63 -4.50
CA LYS A 83 -3.70 10.14 -4.00
C LYS A 83 -3.90 10.42 -2.51
N TYR A 84 -2.87 10.21 -1.70
CA TYR A 84 -2.90 10.50 -0.26
C TYR A 84 -3.07 12.00 0.03
N ARG A 85 -2.42 12.87 -0.75
CA ARG A 85 -2.59 14.33 -0.62
C ARG A 85 -4.01 14.75 -0.96
N ASP A 86 -4.59 14.16 -2.00
CA ASP A 86 -5.97 14.41 -2.40
C ASP A 86 -6.96 13.93 -1.33
N LEU A 87 -6.74 12.74 -0.77
CA LEU A 87 -7.48 12.24 0.40
C LEU A 87 -7.43 13.24 1.55
N LEU A 88 -6.24 13.72 1.93
CA LEU A 88 -6.07 14.68 3.03
C LEU A 88 -6.82 15.99 2.82
N SER A 89 -7.01 16.44 1.56
CA SER A 89 -7.66 17.72 1.26
C SER A 89 -9.13 17.78 1.69
N SER A 90 -9.78 16.64 1.81
CA SER A 90 -11.20 16.49 2.16
C SER A 90 -11.44 15.54 3.33
N PHE A 91 -10.36 15.13 4.01
CA PHE A 91 -10.42 14.11 5.05
C PHE A 91 -11.22 14.56 6.29
N SER A 92 -12.12 13.69 6.73
CA SER A 92 -12.79 13.73 8.02
C SER A 92 -12.65 12.38 8.71
N SER A 93 -12.19 12.39 9.96
CA SER A 93 -12.19 11.19 10.79
C SER A 93 -13.57 10.83 11.32
N TYR A 94 -14.54 11.74 11.21
CA TYR A 94 -15.88 11.63 11.83
C TYR A 94 -15.82 11.30 13.34
N GLY A 95 -14.69 11.60 13.98
CA GLY A 95 -14.40 11.29 15.38
C GLY A 95 -13.90 9.87 15.67
N ASN A 96 -13.77 8.99 14.67
CA ASN A 96 -13.18 7.66 14.83
C ASN A 96 -11.64 7.76 14.93
N ARG A 97 -11.09 7.26 16.03
CA ARG A 97 -9.65 7.34 16.32
C ARG A 97 -8.82 6.41 15.44
N ASN A 98 -9.33 5.23 15.11
CA ASN A 98 -8.61 4.28 14.27
C ASN A 98 -8.42 4.83 12.84
N LEU A 99 -9.47 5.38 12.24
CA LEU A 99 -9.39 6.08 10.95
C LEU A 99 -8.41 7.27 11.02
N SER A 100 -8.51 8.07 12.08
CA SER A 100 -7.61 9.21 12.30
C SER A 100 -6.15 8.77 12.42
N ASP A 101 -5.85 7.73 13.18
CA ASP A 101 -4.48 7.24 13.39
C ASP A 101 -3.92 6.57 12.13
N THR A 102 -4.76 5.84 11.40
CA THR A 102 -4.42 5.27 10.10
C THR A 102 -3.99 6.36 9.12
N VAL A 103 -4.86 7.35 8.89
CA VAL A 103 -4.62 8.38 7.87
C VAL A 103 -3.53 9.34 8.30
N LEU A 104 -3.55 9.83 9.55
CA LEU A 104 -2.64 10.90 9.97
C LEU A 104 -1.30 10.41 10.53
N LYS A 105 -1.15 9.11 10.83
CA LYS A 105 0.09 8.56 11.41
C LYS A 105 0.63 7.37 10.63
N ALA A 106 -0.18 6.32 10.42
CA ALA A 106 0.30 5.07 9.83
C ALA A 106 0.75 5.27 8.37
N ILE A 107 -0.08 5.86 7.52
CA ILE A 107 0.25 6.09 6.10
C ILE A 107 1.48 7.02 5.94
N PRO A 108 1.58 8.18 6.64
CA PRO A 108 2.82 8.95 6.65
C PRO A 108 4.04 8.19 7.16
N GLY A 109 3.85 7.33 8.17
CA GLY A 109 4.88 6.45 8.72
C GLY A 109 5.41 5.48 7.68
N PHE A 110 4.51 4.87 6.89
CA PHE A 110 4.88 4.05 5.73
C PHE A 110 5.75 4.83 4.76
N PHE A 111 5.31 5.98 4.25
CA PHE A 111 6.08 6.75 3.27
C PHE A 111 7.45 7.23 3.79
N LYS A 112 7.60 7.38 5.11
CA LYS A 112 8.86 7.76 5.74
C LYS A 112 9.86 6.60 5.84
N LEU A 113 9.37 5.39 6.09
CA LEU A 113 10.22 4.22 6.38
C LEU A 113 10.37 3.27 5.18
N TYR A 114 9.44 3.33 4.22
CA TYR A 114 9.42 2.46 3.06
C TYR A 114 10.66 2.65 2.20
N SER A 115 11.26 1.51 1.82
CA SER A 115 12.44 1.48 0.97
C SER A 115 12.13 0.72 -0.32
N PRO A 116 11.83 1.43 -1.43
CA PRO A 116 11.56 0.80 -2.71
C PRO A 116 12.69 -0.08 -3.24
N ARG A 117 13.92 0.15 -2.78
CA ARG A 117 15.11 -0.58 -3.26
C ARG A 117 15.44 -1.81 -2.42
N PHE A 118 15.31 -1.69 -1.10
CA PHE A 118 15.76 -2.74 -0.18
C PHE A 118 14.61 -3.62 0.34
N SER A 119 13.40 -3.06 0.37
CA SER A 119 12.21 -3.66 0.97
C SER A 119 10.92 -3.29 0.20
N PRO A 120 10.87 -3.35 -1.14
CA PRO A 120 9.64 -3.01 -1.88
C PRO A 120 8.45 -3.91 -1.50
N GLN A 121 8.70 -5.13 -1.05
CA GLN A 121 7.66 -6.06 -0.60
C GLN A 121 7.07 -5.74 0.78
N ASP A 122 7.70 -4.86 1.57
CA ASP A 122 7.30 -4.64 2.96
C ASP A 122 6.20 -3.58 3.07
N THR A 123 5.03 -3.95 3.61
CA THR A 123 3.93 -3.00 3.88
C THR A 123 4.16 -2.14 5.13
N ILE A 124 4.99 -2.59 6.08
CA ILE A 124 5.49 -1.87 7.28
C ILE A 124 4.40 -1.39 8.28
N ILE A 125 3.13 -1.29 7.88
CA ILE A 125 1.98 -0.96 8.71
C ILE A 125 0.94 -2.09 8.68
N THR A 126 0.12 -2.17 9.73
CA THR A 126 -0.86 -3.24 9.97
C THR A 126 -2.22 -3.02 9.31
N MET A 127 -2.48 -1.81 8.80
CA MET A 127 -3.78 -1.44 8.20
C MET A 127 -4.97 -1.77 9.12
N ASP A 128 -4.89 -1.37 10.39
CA ASP A 128 -5.85 -1.73 11.44
C ASP A 128 -7.26 -1.12 11.23
N TYR A 129 -7.42 -0.15 10.32
CA TYR A 129 -8.73 0.41 9.99
C TYR A 129 -9.41 -0.44 8.90
N PRO A 130 -10.59 -1.03 9.19
CA PRO A 130 -11.27 -1.87 8.21
C PRO A 130 -11.78 -1.06 7.01
N VAL A 131 -11.56 -1.60 5.82
CA VAL A 131 -12.13 -1.14 4.55
C VAL A 131 -13.18 -2.14 4.07
N THR A 132 -14.18 -1.69 3.31
CA THR A 132 -15.34 -2.49 2.86
C THR A 132 -14.95 -3.82 2.21
N ASP A 133 -13.91 -3.79 1.37
CA ASP A 133 -13.30 -4.99 0.81
C ASP A 133 -11.83 -5.03 1.25
N PRO A 134 -11.38 -6.02 2.03
CA PRO A 134 -10.00 -6.11 2.49
C PRO A 134 -8.99 -6.08 1.34
N VAL A 135 -7.82 -5.50 1.60
CA VAL A 135 -6.70 -5.53 0.66
C VAL A 135 -6.10 -6.94 0.68
N GLU A 136 -6.42 -7.74 -0.33
CA GLU A 136 -5.99 -9.14 -0.44
C GLU A 136 -4.92 -9.33 -1.52
N GLY A 137 -3.94 -10.20 -1.25
CA GLY A 137 -2.95 -10.61 -2.25
C GLY A 137 -1.92 -9.55 -2.66
N LYS A 138 -1.90 -8.39 -1.99
CA LYS A 138 -0.95 -7.30 -2.25
C LYS A 138 -0.07 -7.01 -1.04
N THR A 139 1.14 -6.55 -1.30
CA THR A 139 2.07 -6.08 -0.26
C THR A 139 2.72 -4.77 -0.71
N GLY A 140 3.65 -4.24 0.08
CA GLY A 140 4.44 -3.08 -0.32
C GLY A 140 3.60 -1.86 -0.68
N ILE A 141 4.02 -1.16 -1.73
CA ILE A 141 3.31 0.01 -2.23
C ILE A 141 1.94 -0.32 -2.83
N ASP A 142 1.78 -1.51 -3.41
CA ASP A 142 0.52 -1.94 -4.02
C ASP A 142 -0.61 -2.07 -3.00
N ALA A 143 -0.29 -2.61 -1.82
CA ALA A 143 -1.24 -2.68 -0.72
C ALA A 143 -1.62 -1.28 -0.22
N ILE A 144 -0.65 -0.38 -0.10
CA ILE A 144 -0.87 0.97 0.43
C ILE A 144 -1.65 1.84 -0.55
N GLU A 145 -1.35 1.76 -1.85
CA GLU A 145 -2.08 2.50 -2.87
C GLU A 145 -3.56 2.08 -2.90
N GLU A 146 -3.85 0.76 -2.89
CA GLU A 146 -5.23 0.27 -2.83
C GLU A 146 -5.93 0.66 -1.53
N TYR A 147 -5.23 0.61 -0.40
CA TYR A 147 -5.79 1.00 0.88
C TYR A 147 -6.17 2.49 0.93
N ILE A 148 -5.33 3.37 0.36
CA ILE A 148 -5.63 4.79 0.19
C ILE A 148 -6.85 4.99 -0.70
N ASP A 149 -6.93 4.27 -1.83
CA ASP A 149 -8.06 4.37 -2.76
C ASP A 149 -9.39 4.00 -2.08
N LYS A 150 -9.42 2.91 -1.31
CA LYS A 150 -10.62 2.48 -0.57
C LYS A 150 -11.03 3.47 0.51
N ILE A 151 -10.08 4.02 1.28
CA ILE A 151 -10.38 5.07 2.26
C ILE A 151 -10.92 6.31 1.54
N ALA A 152 -10.34 6.69 0.40
CA ALA A 152 -10.81 7.85 -0.38
C ALA A 152 -12.22 7.64 -0.95
N GLU A 153 -12.56 6.42 -1.38
CA GLU A 153 -13.92 6.03 -1.78
C GLU A 153 -14.92 6.18 -0.64
N GLU A 154 -14.56 5.67 0.55
CA GLU A 154 -15.37 5.86 1.75
C GLU A 154 -15.57 7.34 2.08
N GLN A 155 -14.51 8.16 2.04
CA GLN A 155 -14.62 9.59 2.31
C GLN A 155 -15.54 10.31 1.31
N ARG A 156 -15.48 9.95 0.02
CA ARG A 156 -16.39 10.50 -1.00
C ARG A 156 -17.85 10.15 -0.71
N PHE A 157 -18.13 8.88 -0.37
CA PHE A 157 -19.47 8.44 0.01
C PHE A 157 -19.99 9.18 1.25
N LEU A 158 -19.18 9.26 2.30
CA LEU A 158 -19.58 9.89 3.56
C LEU A 158 -19.75 11.42 3.43
N ALA A 159 -19.05 12.05 2.49
CA ALA A 159 -19.16 13.48 2.21
C ALA A 159 -20.49 13.88 1.55
N GLU A 160 -21.27 12.94 1.02
CA GLU A 160 -22.62 13.24 0.48
C GLU A 160 -23.62 13.59 1.58
N TYR A 161 -23.36 13.21 2.83
CA TYR A 161 -24.23 13.48 3.96
C TYR A 161 -24.01 14.89 4.55
N PRO A 162 -25.07 15.54 5.07
CA PRO A 162 -24.94 16.86 5.70
C PRO A 162 -23.95 16.85 6.89
N PRO A 163 -23.27 17.98 7.16
CA PRO A 163 -22.34 18.08 8.29
C PRO A 163 -22.95 17.60 9.62
N GLY A 164 -22.22 16.72 10.32
CA GLY A 164 -22.64 16.16 11.61
C GLY A 164 -23.62 14.98 11.50
N TYR A 165 -24.12 14.63 10.31
CA TYR A 165 -25.02 13.49 10.12
C TYR A 165 -24.32 12.17 10.43
N VAL A 166 -23.14 11.93 9.84
CA VAL A 166 -22.38 10.69 10.03
C VAL A 166 -22.11 10.45 11.50
N GLU A 167 -21.60 11.44 12.23
CA GLU A 167 -21.28 11.32 13.65
C GLU A 167 -22.54 11.14 14.52
N LYS A 168 -23.68 11.72 14.12
CA LYS A 168 -24.97 11.49 14.80
C LYS A 168 -25.40 10.04 14.62
N MET A 169 -25.29 9.49 13.42
CA MET A 169 -25.64 8.10 13.12
C MET A 169 -24.72 7.15 13.88
N LEU A 170 -23.40 7.37 13.85
CA LEU A 170 -22.44 6.58 14.60
C LEU A 170 -22.72 6.59 16.11
N ARG A 171 -23.03 7.75 16.71
CA ARG A 171 -23.44 7.83 18.14
C ARG A 171 -24.72 7.06 18.44
N ALA A 172 -25.67 7.04 17.52
CA ALA A 172 -26.91 6.31 17.67
C ALA A 172 -26.71 4.79 17.50
N TYR A 173 -25.76 4.38 16.67
CA TYR A 173 -25.36 2.98 16.53
C TYR A 173 -24.65 2.47 17.78
N THR A 174 -23.66 3.22 18.29
CA THR A 174 -22.86 2.85 19.46
C THR A 174 -22.25 4.13 20.10
N PRO A 175 -22.57 4.47 21.36
CA PRO A 175 -22.12 5.73 21.97
C PRO A 175 -20.59 5.92 22.04
N ASP A 176 -19.84 4.83 22.16
CA ASP A 176 -18.38 4.76 22.24
C ASP A 176 -17.69 4.53 20.88
N TYR A 177 -18.40 4.74 19.75
CA TYR A 177 -17.93 4.47 18.38
C TYR A 177 -16.53 5.00 18.02
N LYS A 178 -16.06 6.04 18.74
CA LYS A 178 -14.78 6.68 18.50
C LYS A 178 -13.59 5.73 18.67
N ASP A 179 -13.76 4.68 19.48
CA ASP A 179 -12.72 3.70 19.81
C ASP A 179 -12.92 2.34 19.09
N HIS A 180 -13.88 2.27 18.16
CA HIS A 180 -14.20 1.02 17.45
C HIS A 180 -13.41 0.84 16.15
N PHE A 181 -13.20 -0.42 15.81
CA PHE A 181 -12.51 -0.90 14.61
C PHE A 181 -13.56 -1.42 13.62
N PHE A 182 -14.26 -0.51 12.94
CA PHE A 182 -15.17 -0.83 11.87
C PHE A 182 -15.02 0.17 10.73
N ASN A 183 -15.48 -0.21 9.54
CA ASN A 183 -15.65 0.71 8.43
C ASN A 183 -16.88 1.60 8.66
N ILE A 184 -16.74 2.91 8.55
CA ILE A 184 -17.83 3.86 8.84
C ILE A 184 -18.93 3.76 7.78
N SER A 185 -18.58 3.62 6.51
CA SER A 185 -19.55 3.51 5.41
C SER A 185 -20.50 2.33 5.57
N GLU A 186 -20.01 1.18 6.07
CA GLU A 186 -20.83 0.01 6.36
C GLU A 186 -21.89 0.30 7.42
N ILE A 187 -21.52 0.99 8.50
CA ILE A 187 -22.46 1.35 9.56
C ILE A 187 -23.53 2.30 9.02
N ILE A 188 -23.13 3.30 8.22
CA ILE A 188 -24.07 4.24 7.61
C ILE A 188 -25.05 3.50 6.68
N ASN A 189 -24.56 2.60 5.83
CA ASN A 189 -25.41 1.78 4.95
C ASN A 189 -26.44 0.95 5.74
N VAL A 190 -26.01 0.27 6.80
CA VAL A 190 -26.91 -0.52 7.67
C VAL A 190 -27.97 0.38 8.31
N MET A 191 -27.59 1.56 8.78
CA MET A 191 -28.53 2.45 9.45
C MET A 191 -29.53 3.11 8.49
N VAL A 192 -29.12 3.46 7.28
CA VAL A 192 -30.02 4.01 6.26
C VAL A 192 -31.07 2.98 5.84
N LEU A 193 -30.66 1.72 5.63
CA LEU A 193 -31.58 0.64 5.30
C LEU A 193 -32.60 0.32 6.41
N ARG A 194 -32.27 0.57 7.68
CA ARG A 194 -33.21 0.40 8.80
C ARG A 194 -34.26 1.51 8.91
N LEU A 195 -34.06 2.63 8.20
CA LEU A 195 -34.98 3.77 8.21
C LEU A 195 -35.94 3.78 7.00
N LEU A 196 -35.76 2.85 6.05
CA LEU A 196 -36.64 2.60 4.90
C LEU A 196 -37.60 1.45 5.19
#